data_AF-A0A349HNN5-F1
#
_entry.id   AF-A0A349HNN5-F1
#
_cell.length_a   1.000
_cell.length_b   1.000
_cell.length_c   1.000
_cell.angle_alpha   90.00
_cell.angle_beta   90.00
_cell.angle_gamma   90.00
#
_symmetry.space_group_name_H-M   'P 1'
#
loop_
_entity.id
_entity.type
_entity.pdbx_description
1 polymer ?
#
loop_
_entity_poly.entity_id
_entity_poly.type
_entity_poly.pdbx_seq_one_letter_code
_entity_poly.pdbx_strand_id
1 'polypeptide(L)'
;MISSNKSTQDKLKLLYILDYIDIPLTNNEITNYILEYGMMDYFTLQLLLSDLCEVKFIHLKPYNGNEYYSVSKSGKAALEMFGDKLPEYFINEVA
;
A
#
# COMPACT_ATOMS: atom_id res chain seq x y z
N MET A 1 20.01 -1.95 15.41
CA MET A 1 18.91 -0.97 15.35
C MET A 1 18.60 -0.61 13.89
N ILE A 2 18.10 -1.59 13.13
CA ILE A 2 17.61 -1.40 11.76
C ILE A 2 16.20 -2.00 11.78
N SER A 3 15.23 -1.32 12.38
CA SER A 3 13.87 -1.89 12.51
C SER A 3 12.72 -0.89 12.52
N SER A 4 12.99 0.42 12.56
CA SER A 4 11.93 1.44 12.53
C SER A 4 11.77 2.12 11.16
N ASN A 5 12.86 2.60 10.53
CA ASN A 5 12.76 3.40 9.30
C ASN A 5 12.37 2.59 8.04
N LYS A 6 12.79 1.32 7.94
CA LYS A 6 12.48 0.47 6.78
C LYS A 6 10.97 0.18 6.69
N SER A 7 10.33 -0.10 7.83
CA SER A 7 8.87 -0.33 7.91
C SER A 7 8.06 0.90 7.48
N THR A 8 8.47 2.11 7.85
CA THR A 8 7.73 3.33 7.47
C THR A 8 7.80 3.61 5.97
N GLN A 9 8.98 3.47 5.34
CA GLN A 9 9.11 3.70 3.91
C GLN A 9 8.35 2.64 3.09
N ASP A 10 8.39 1.38 3.51
CA ASP A 10 7.67 0.30 2.83
C ASP A 10 6.13 0.47 2.95
N LYS A 11 5.62 0.97 4.09
CA LYS A 11 4.21 1.37 4.23
C LYS A 11 3.82 2.48 3.27
N LEU A 12 4.68 3.49 3.13
CA LEU A 12 4.42 4.61 2.22
C LEU A 12 4.43 4.15 0.76
N LYS A 13 5.32 3.24 0.39
CA LYS A 13 5.35 2.61 -0.95
C LYS A 13 4.06 1.87 -1.25
N LEU A 14 3.61 0.98 -0.36
CA LEU A 14 2.36 0.24 -0.58
C LEU A 14 1.16 1.19 -0.63
N LEU A 15 1.11 2.18 0.25
CA LEU A 15 0.06 3.20 0.24
C LEU A 15 0.02 3.98 -1.09
N TYR A 16 1.19 4.33 -1.63
CA TYR A 16 1.32 4.99 -2.92
C TYR A 16 0.84 4.11 -4.08
N ILE A 17 1.22 2.82 -4.11
CA ILE A 17 0.74 1.88 -5.14
C ILE A 17 -0.78 1.79 -5.13
N LEU A 18 -1.39 1.64 -3.94
CA LEU A 18 -2.84 1.53 -3.81
C LEU A 18 -3.57 2.82 -4.20
N ASP A 19 -2.99 3.99 -3.91
CA ASP A 19 -3.55 5.28 -4.31
C ASP A 19 -3.37 5.54 -5.81
N TYR A 20 -2.24 5.12 -6.40
CA TYR A 20 -1.99 5.24 -7.83
C TYR A 20 -2.97 4.41 -8.68
N ILE A 21 -3.29 3.20 -8.20
CA ILE A 21 -4.29 2.34 -8.85
C ILE A 21 -5.71 2.96 -8.75
N ASP A 22 -6.00 3.71 -7.69
CA ASP A 22 -7.24 4.46 -7.39
C ASP A 22 -8.57 3.69 -7.61
N ILE A 23 -8.53 2.35 -7.55
CA ILE A 23 -9.71 1.48 -7.56
C ILE A 23 -9.65 0.50 -6.39
N PRO A 24 -10.79 0.14 -5.76
CA PRO A 24 -10.80 -0.85 -4.70
C PRO A 24 -10.41 -2.24 -5.24
N LEU A 25 -9.49 -2.91 -4.57
CA LEU A 25 -8.99 -4.22 -4.97
C LEU A 25 -9.10 -5.24 -3.83
N THR A 26 -9.38 -6.49 -4.18
CA THR A 26 -9.30 -7.62 -3.26
C THR A 26 -7.87 -7.94 -2.87
N ASN A 27 -7.67 -8.68 -1.78
CA ASN A 27 -6.34 -9.15 -1.37
C ASN A 27 -5.64 -9.93 -2.50
N ASN A 28 -6.39 -10.76 -3.24
CA ASN A 28 -5.86 -11.55 -4.34
C ASN A 28 -5.41 -10.67 -5.52
N GLU A 29 -6.20 -9.65 -5.88
CA GLU A 29 -5.83 -8.74 -6.97
C GLU A 29 -4.58 -7.92 -6.62
N ILE A 30 -4.49 -7.41 -5.39
CA ILE A 30 -3.29 -6.70 -4.91
C ILE A 30 -2.08 -7.63 -4.90
N THR A 31 -2.25 -8.85 -4.38
CA THR A 31 -1.18 -9.85 -4.32
C THR A 31 -0.65 -10.18 -5.70
N ASN A 32 -1.54 -10.43 -6.65
CA ASN A 32 -1.16 -10.75 -8.03
C ASN A 32 -0.38 -9.59 -8.66
N TYR A 33 -0.90 -8.36 -8.55
CA TYR A 33 -0.23 -7.17 -9.09
C TYR A 33 1.17 -7.00 -8.50
N ILE A 34 1.29 -7.01 -7.17
CA ILE A 34 2.56 -6.76 -6.48
C ILE A 34 3.61 -7.84 -6.81
N LEU A 35 3.22 -9.11 -6.90
CA LEU A 35 4.12 -10.20 -7.22
C LEU A 35 4.51 -10.25 -8.70
N GLU A 36 3.59 -9.91 -9.61
CA GLU A 36 3.86 -9.87 -11.05
C GLU A 36 4.96 -8.86 -11.41
N TYR A 37 4.93 -7.69 -10.78
CA TYR A 37 5.94 -6.64 -10.96
C TYR A 37 7.14 -6.78 -10.01
N GLY A 38 7.20 -7.80 -9.16
CA GLY A 38 8.33 -8.03 -8.24
C GLY A 38 8.55 -6.92 -7.21
N MET A 39 7.52 -6.10 -6.94
CA MET A 39 7.60 -4.92 -6.10
C MET A 39 7.87 -5.27 -4.63
N MET A 40 7.23 -6.34 -4.14
CA MET A 40 7.37 -6.87 -2.78
C MET A 40 7.12 -8.38 -2.78
N ASP A 41 7.65 -9.09 -1.79
CA ASP A 41 7.25 -10.47 -1.54
C ASP A 41 5.89 -10.55 -0.83
N TYR A 42 5.26 -11.73 -0.88
CA TYR A 42 3.95 -11.99 -0.31
C TYR A 42 3.86 -11.67 1.18
N PHE A 43 4.85 -12.08 1.97
CA PHE A 43 4.80 -11.90 3.43
C PHE A 43 4.92 -10.42 3.80
N THR A 44 5.82 -9.70 3.12
CA THR A 44 5.97 -8.25 3.28
C THR A 44 4.66 -7.53 2.93
N LEU A 45 4.03 -7.89 1.81
CA LEU A 45 2.74 -7.31 1.43
C LEU A 45 1.67 -7.52 2.51
N GLN A 46 1.49 -8.76 2.98
CA GLN A 46 0.44 -9.07 3.97
C GLN A 46 0.66 -8.34 5.30
N LEU A 47 1.92 -8.23 5.75
CA LEU A 47 2.27 -7.46 6.94
C LEU A 47 1.93 -5.97 6.78
N LEU A 48 2.29 -5.38 5.63
CA LEU A 48 2.03 -3.96 5.37
C LEU A 48 0.54 -3.66 5.22
N LEU A 49 -0.24 -4.53 4.57
CA LEU A 49 -1.71 -4.39 4.49
C LEU A 49 -2.34 -4.39 5.89
N SER A 50 -1.92 -5.33 6.75
CA SER A 50 -2.38 -5.38 8.14
C SER A 50 -2.05 -4.10 8.90
N ASP A 51 -0.80 -3.65 8.82
CA ASP A 51 -0.35 -2.44 9.50
C ASP A 51 -1.07 -1.18 9.01
N LEU A 52 -1.27 -1.03 7.70
CA LEU A 52 -1.97 0.11 7.11
C LEU A 52 -3.47 0.13 7.48
N CYS A 53 -4.08 -1.04 7.64
CA CYS A 53 -5.44 -1.19 8.18
C CYS A 53 -5.49 -0.75 9.65
N GLU A 54 -4.54 -1.20 10.48
CA GLU A 54 -4.48 -0.88 11.91
C GLU A 54 -4.38 0.63 12.15
N VAL A 55 -3.55 1.34 11.37
CA VAL A 55 -3.41 2.80 11.44
C VAL A 55 -4.45 3.55 10.60
N LYS A 56 -5.43 2.85 10.01
CA LYS A 56 -6.54 3.40 9.23
C LYS A 56 -6.12 4.21 8.00
N PHE A 57 -4.97 3.91 7.42
CA PHE A 57 -4.54 4.51 6.14
C PHE A 57 -5.18 3.84 4.93
N ILE A 58 -5.60 2.58 5.09
CA ILE A 58 -6.47 1.88 4.15
C ILE A 58 -7.69 1.33 4.87
N HIS A 59 -8.74 1.04 4.11
CA HIS A 59 -9.98 0.44 4.60
C HIS A 59 -10.29 -0.82 3.83
N LEU A 60 -10.64 -1.88 4.58
CA LEU A 60 -11.21 -3.10 4.04
C LEU A 60 -12.74 -3.00 4.10
N LYS A 61 -13.42 -3.07 2.96
CA LYS A 61 -14.87 -2.97 2.85
C LYS A 61 -15.46 -4.23 2.20
N PRO A 62 -16.48 -4.85 2.80
CA PRO A 62 -17.16 -5.97 2.18
C PRO A 62 -18.04 -5.50 1.02
N TYR A 63 -17.97 -6.19 -0.12
CA TYR A 63 -18.83 -5.97 -1.27
C TYR A 63 -19.01 -7.29 -2.04
N ASN A 64 -20.26 -7.68 -2.34
CA ASN A 64 -20.62 -8.91 -3.07
C ASN A 64 -19.92 -10.19 -2.57
N GLY A 65 -19.76 -10.34 -1.25
CA GLY A 65 -19.12 -11.53 -0.64
C GLY A 65 -17.59 -11.53 -0.65
N ASN A 66 -16.95 -10.48 -1.18
CA ASN A 66 -15.51 -10.27 -1.11
C ASN A 66 -15.18 -9.06 -0.22
N GLU A 67 -13.89 -8.93 0.11
CA GLU A 67 -13.36 -7.77 0.83
C GLU A 67 -12.39 -6.97 -0.05
N TYR A 68 -12.60 -5.65 -0.12
CA TYR A 68 -11.83 -4.74 -0.97
C TYR A 68 -11.09 -3.70 -0.14
N TYR A 69 -9.81 -3.54 -0.42
CA TYR A 69 -8.97 -2.48 0.12
C TYR A 69 -9.16 -1.19 -0.68
N SER A 70 -9.21 -0.06 0.01
CA SER A 70 -9.21 1.28 -0.59
C SER A 70 -8.44 2.25 0.30
N VAL A 71 -7.76 3.22 -0.30
CA VAL A 71 -7.03 4.25 0.46
C VAL A 71 -8.01 5.16 1.18
N SER A 72 -7.77 5.41 2.47
CA SER A 72 -8.60 6.28 3.28
C SER A 72 -8.24 7.75 3.08
N LYS A 73 -9.09 8.66 3.57
CA LYS A 73 -8.76 10.10 3.59
C LYS A 73 -7.46 10.41 4.33
N SER A 74 -7.22 9.74 5.47
CA SER A 74 -5.98 9.90 6.23
C SER A 74 -4.78 9.29 5.51
N GLY A 75 -4.98 8.20 4.75
CA GLY A 75 -3.96 7.64 3.87
C GLY A 75 -3.54 8.63 2.77
N LYS A 76 -4.51 9.23 2.07
CA LYS A 76 -4.22 10.26 1.05
C LYS A 76 -3.51 11.48 1.66
N ALA A 77 -3.97 11.96 2.81
CA ALA A 77 -3.28 13.05 3.52
C ALA A 77 -1.83 12.68 3.94
N ALA A 78 -1.59 11.42 4.34
CA ALA A 78 -0.23 10.96 4.64
C ALA A 78 0.66 10.93 3.38
N LEU A 79 0.11 10.57 2.21
CA LEU A 79 0.83 10.65 0.94
C LEU A 79 1.14 12.10 0.55
N GLU A 80 0.20 13.03 0.73
CA GLU A 80 0.45 14.46 0.50
C GLU A 80 1.58 15.00 1.39
N MET A 81 1.66 14.54 2.65
CA MET A 81 2.66 15.01 3.62
C MET A 81 4.05 14.37 3.45
N PHE A 82 4.12 13.15 2.92
CA PHE A 82 5.36 12.35 2.95
C PHE A 82 5.77 11.76 1.60
N GLY A 83 4.97 11.96 0.54
CA GLY A 83 5.24 11.39 -0.78
C GLY A 83 6.58 11.84 -1.38
N ASP A 84 7.09 13.00 -0.97
CA ASP A 84 8.43 13.50 -1.31
C ASP A 84 9.58 12.62 -0.79
N LYS A 85 9.31 11.75 0.20
CA LYS A 85 10.27 10.78 0.73
C LYS A 85 10.34 9.50 -0.09
N LEU A 86 9.45 9.31 -1.06
CA LEU A 86 9.54 8.18 -1.98
C LEU A 86 10.69 8.40 -2.95
N PRO A 87 11.55 7.39 -3.18
CA PRO A 87 12.60 7.50 -4.18
C PRO A 87 11.99 7.70 -5.57
N GLU A 88 12.58 8.60 -6.36
CA GLU A 88 12.12 8.89 -7.72
C GLU A 88 12.08 7.63 -8.61
N TYR A 89 13.08 6.73 -8.46
CA TYR A 89 13.11 5.48 -9.20
C TYR A 89 11.86 4.61 -8.95
N PHE A 90 11.32 4.63 -7.73
CA PHE A 90 10.15 3.84 -7.35
C PHE A 90 8.87 4.47 -7.90
N ILE A 91 8.76 5.80 -7.85
CA ILE A 91 7.62 6.53 -8.45
C ILE A 91 7.53 6.20 -9.95
N ASN A 92 8.67 6.22 -10.65
CA ASN A 92 8.75 5.89 -12.08
C ASN A 92 8.49 4.41 -12.40
N GLU A 93 8.67 3.50 -11.43
CA GLU A 93 8.39 2.07 -11.62
C GLU A 93 6.90 1.76 -11.50
N VAL A 94 6.18 2.55 -10.70
CA VAL A 94 4.73 2.42 -10.49
C VAL A 94 3.93 3.17 -11.57
N ALA A 95 4.43 4.33 -12.02
CA ALA A 95 3.76 5.21 -12.98
C ALA A 95 3.73 4.66 -14.42
#